data_AF-A0AA97AY64-F1
#
_entry.id   AF-A0AA97AY64-F1
#
_cell.length_a   1.000
_cell.length_b   1.000
_cell.length_c   1.000
_cell.angle_alpha   90.00
_cell.angle_beta   90.00
_cell.angle_gamma   90.00
#
_symmetry.space_group_name_H-M   'P 1'
#
loop_
_entity.id
_entity.type
_entity.pdbx_description
1 polymer ?
#
loop_
_entity_poly.entity_id
_entity_poly.type
_entity_poly.pdbx_seq_one_letter_code
_entity_poly.pdbx_strand_id
1 'polypeptide(L)'
;MSLIYSNERSREPLITQVNNAELVPLGKGVSEVKEPNTRRSVSADTGEILADIFQTDINMAIWQRELPKDIAYNCQSLLNSAVHPNRRILLPTTKIDRLAEVLPELKPYPHLCADIQLLADMFSYLFELSGVGIRLTTLSGAMCPKFHVDRVPCRLITTYLGTGTEWLTPDSIDPHTLDLKANQEFPSTSINHLACGSVALLKGELWEGNEGFGLIHRSPSVDPGQLRLLLTFDFGSANE
;
A
#
# COMPACT_ATOMS: atom_id res chain seq x y z
N MET A 1 30.42 17.78 -56.37
CA MET A 1 30.77 16.84 -57.47
C MET A 1 30.28 15.46 -57.03
N SER A 2 29.26 14.87 -57.68
CA SER A 2 29.31 14.25 -59.02
C SER A 2 29.99 12.87 -58.96
N LEU A 3 29.47 11.72 -59.45
CA LEU A 3 28.16 11.25 -59.95
C LEU A 3 28.40 9.75 -60.37
N ILE A 4 27.61 8.80 -59.82
CA ILE A 4 26.99 7.56 -60.40
C ILE A 4 27.82 6.37 -61.00
N TYR A 5 27.06 5.27 -61.21
CA TYR A 5 27.21 4.04 -62.02
C TYR A 5 28.14 2.96 -61.43
N SER A 6 27.68 1.92 -60.70
CA SER A 6 26.67 0.85 -60.95
C SER A 6 27.14 -0.31 -61.85
N ASN A 7 26.71 -1.53 -61.55
CA ASN A 7 26.77 -2.65 -62.48
C ASN A 7 25.64 -3.65 -62.21
N GLU A 8 24.74 -3.84 -63.17
CA GLU A 8 23.74 -4.92 -63.16
C GLU A 8 24.28 -6.14 -63.91
N ARG A 9 23.92 -7.35 -63.47
CA ARG A 9 23.76 -8.48 -64.39
C ARG A 9 22.66 -9.44 -63.96
N SER A 10 21.59 -9.41 -64.76
CA SER A 10 20.65 -10.50 -65.05
C SER A 10 21.40 -11.79 -65.46
N ARG A 11 20.90 -13.03 -65.43
CA ARG A 11 19.58 -13.72 -65.31
C ARG A 11 19.87 -15.15 -64.72
N GLU A 12 18.98 -16.13 -64.52
CA GLU A 12 17.52 -16.39 -64.76
C GLU A 12 17.01 -17.35 -63.62
N PRO A 13 15.73 -17.80 -63.55
CA PRO A 13 15.18 -18.45 -62.35
C PRO A 13 15.25 -19.99 -62.33
N LEU A 14 15.20 -20.59 -61.13
CA LEU A 14 14.69 -21.96 -60.94
C LEU A 14 13.30 -21.92 -60.30
N ILE A 15 12.30 -22.33 -61.06
CA ILE A 15 11.01 -22.79 -60.54
C ILE A 15 11.10 -24.31 -60.40
N THR A 16 10.92 -24.83 -59.19
CA THR A 16 10.62 -26.25 -58.96
C THR A 16 9.46 -26.40 -58.00
N GLN A 17 8.31 -26.70 -58.61
CA GLN A 17 7.09 -27.32 -58.10
C GLN A 17 6.86 -27.49 -56.59
N VAL A 18 5.78 -26.83 -56.15
CA VAL A 18 4.73 -27.30 -55.22
C VAL A 18 5.00 -28.53 -54.35
N ASN A 19 4.87 -28.31 -53.04
CA ASN A 19 4.08 -29.19 -52.18
C ASN A 19 3.04 -28.33 -51.44
N ASN A 20 1.75 -28.57 -51.71
CA ASN A 20 0.67 -27.99 -50.93
C ASN A 20 0.56 -28.73 -49.60
N ALA A 21 1.17 -28.18 -48.55
CA ALA A 21 0.78 -28.47 -47.17
C ALA A 21 -0.24 -27.40 -46.75
N GLU A 22 -1.42 -27.81 -46.29
CA GLU A 22 -2.45 -26.89 -45.83
C GLU A 22 -1.94 -26.05 -44.66
N LEU A 23 -2.20 -24.74 -44.71
CA LEU A 23 -2.01 -23.85 -43.57
C LEU A 23 -3.10 -24.15 -42.53
N VAL A 24 -2.83 -25.12 -41.66
CA VAL A 24 -3.61 -25.31 -40.43
C VAL A 24 -3.46 -24.06 -39.58
N PRO A 25 -4.55 -23.36 -39.20
CA PRO A 25 -4.44 -22.23 -38.29
C PRO A 25 -3.92 -22.72 -36.94
N LEU A 26 -2.76 -22.20 -36.49
CA LEU A 26 -2.37 -22.29 -35.08
C LEU A 26 -3.32 -21.42 -34.25
N GLY A 27 -4.47 -22.00 -33.94
CA GLY A 27 -5.45 -21.43 -33.04
C GLY A 27 -5.03 -21.61 -31.58
N LYS A 28 -5.54 -20.68 -30.75
CA LYS A 28 -5.32 -20.52 -29.31
C LYS A 28 -3.97 -19.90 -28.98
N GLY A 29 -4.05 -18.77 -28.29
CA GLY A 29 -2.91 -17.91 -28.03
C GLY A 29 -1.85 -18.59 -27.17
N VAL A 30 -0.66 -17.99 -27.19
CA VAL A 30 0.34 -18.18 -26.14
C VAL A 30 -0.40 -17.99 -24.82
N SER A 31 -0.49 -19.06 -24.02
CA SER A 31 -0.87 -18.90 -22.62
C SER A 31 0.18 -17.99 -22.02
N GLU A 32 -0.21 -16.76 -21.65
CA GLU A 32 0.59 -15.96 -20.74
C GLU A 32 0.97 -16.89 -19.59
N VAL A 33 2.27 -17.11 -19.42
CA VAL A 33 2.77 -17.73 -18.21
C VAL A 33 2.36 -16.76 -17.12
N LYS A 34 1.30 -17.12 -16.37
CA LYS A 34 0.97 -16.41 -15.15
C LYS A 34 2.18 -16.62 -14.24
N GLU A 35 3.06 -15.62 -14.23
CA GLU A 35 4.05 -15.39 -13.20
C GLU A 35 3.39 -15.78 -11.86
N PRO A 36 4.04 -16.63 -11.05
CA PRO A 36 3.46 -17.05 -9.78
C PRO A 36 3.10 -15.80 -9.00
N ASN A 37 1.80 -15.61 -8.74
CA ASN A 37 1.23 -14.31 -8.38
C ASN A 37 1.46 -13.97 -6.90
N THR A 38 2.70 -14.18 -6.43
CA THR A 38 3.15 -14.03 -5.06
C THR A 38 3.17 -12.54 -4.72
N ARG A 39 2.29 -12.15 -3.81
CA ARG A 39 2.12 -10.77 -3.32
C ARG A 39 2.92 -10.56 -2.04
N ARG A 40 4.23 -10.34 -2.14
CA ARG A 40 5.15 -10.23 -1.00
C ARG A 40 5.05 -8.88 -0.26
N SER A 41 5.55 -8.86 0.96
CA SER A 41 5.84 -7.65 1.73
C SER A 41 7.34 -7.35 1.72
N VAL A 42 7.73 -6.07 1.69
CA VAL A 42 9.13 -5.63 1.85
C VAL A 42 9.29 -4.69 3.03
N SER A 43 10.51 -4.62 3.59
CA SER A 43 10.82 -3.75 4.72
C SER A 43 12.27 -3.27 4.74
N ALA A 44 12.49 -2.02 5.14
CA ALA A 44 13.80 -1.45 5.43
C ALA A 44 13.70 -0.39 6.54
N ASP A 45 14.85 0.05 7.06
CA ASP A 45 15.02 1.12 8.05
C ASP A 45 14.89 2.54 7.47
N THR A 46 14.95 2.66 6.15
CA THR A 46 14.92 3.89 5.35
C THR A 46 13.55 4.09 4.67
N GLY A 47 13.14 5.35 4.46
CA GLY A 47 11.80 5.68 3.97
C GLY A 47 11.58 5.39 2.48
N GLU A 48 12.69 5.30 1.74
CA GLU A 48 12.77 5.00 0.31
C GLU A 48 12.11 3.66 -0.05
N ILE A 49 12.07 2.70 0.88
CA ILE A 49 11.37 1.42 0.71
C ILE A 49 9.88 1.58 0.41
N LEU A 50 9.27 2.71 0.76
CA LEU A 50 7.87 2.97 0.45
C LEU A 50 7.62 3.06 -1.07
N ALA A 51 8.62 3.44 -1.87
CA ALA A 51 8.51 3.48 -3.33
C ALA A 51 8.44 2.08 -3.97
N ASP A 52 8.93 1.04 -3.29
CA ASP A 52 8.81 -0.35 -3.77
C ASP A 52 7.35 -0.82 -3.88
N ILE A 53 6.38 -0.09 -3.30
CA ILE A 53 4.96 -0.32 -3.51
C ILE A 53 4.56 -0.34 -5.00
N PHE A 54 5.31 0.32 -5.89
CA PHE A 54 5.03 0.29 -7.33
C PHE A 54 5.39 -1.03 -8.02
N GLN A 55 6.21 -1.90 -7.40
CA GLN A 55 6.49 -3.23 -7.97
C GLN A 55 5.22 -4.10 -7.96
N THR A 56 4.96 -4.82 -9.04
CA THR A 56 3.69 -5.56 -9.26
C THR A 56 3.50 -6.74 -8.30
N ASP A 57 4.60 -7.32 -7.82
CA ASP A 57 4.64 -8.42 -6.86
C ASP A 57 4.63 -7.94 -5.39
N ILE A 58 4.78 -6.64 -5.13
CA ILE A 58 4.74 -6.07 -3.78
C ILE A 58 3.33 -5.59 -3.45
N ASN A 59 2.80 -6.09 -2.33
CA ASN A 59 1.48 -5.71 -1.81
C ASN A 59 1.58 -4.81 -0.57
N MET A 60 2.75 -4.80 0.07
CA MET A 60 3.00 -4.06 1.29
C MET A 60 4.46 -3.61 1.34
N ALA A 61 4.69 -2.32 1.57
CA ALA A 61 6.02 -1.76 1.79
C ALA A 61 6.08 -1.15 3.19
N ILE A 62 7.11 -1.48 3.97
CA ILE A 62 7.20 -1.16 5.40
C ILE A 62 8.50 -0.40 5.71
N TRP A 63 8.37 0.87 6.06
CA TRP A 63 9.44 1.64 6.67
C TRP A 63 9.48 1.35 8.20
N GLN A 64 10.48 0.57 8.61
CA GLN A 64 10.75 0.14 9.98
C GLN A 64 11.56 1.20 10.74
N ARG A 65 10.97 2.37 10.98
CA ARG A 65 11.59 3.43 11.79
C ARG A 65 11.43 3.19 13.29
N GLU A 66 12.45 3.54 14.07
CA GLU A 66 12.29 3.84 15.49
C GLU A 66 11.57 5.18 15.63
N LEU A 67 10.53 5.26 16.47
CA LEU A 67 9.77 6.50 16.67
C LEU A 67 10.59 7.49 17.52
N PRO A 68 10.91 8.70 17.04
CA PRO A 68 11.67 9.69 17.81
C PRO A 68 11.03 10.00 19.17
N LYS A 69 11.87 10.14 20.20
CA LYS A 69 11.45 10.28 21.61
C LYS A 69 10.43 11.41 21.84
N ASP A 70 10.60 12.54 21.15
CA ASP A 70 9.68 13.66 21.27
C ASP A 70 8.30 13.35 20.66
N ILE A 71 8.24 12.58 19.58
CA ILE A 71 6.97 12.13 19.00
C ILE A 71 6.32 11.10 19.93
N ALA A 72 7.07 10.12 20.44
CA ALA A 72 6.57 9.15 21.41
C ALA A 72 6.01 9.83 22.69
N TYR A 73 6.71 10.83 23.21
CA TYR A 73 6.26 11.65 24.35
C TYR A 73 4.96 12.41 24.05
N ASN A 74 4.84 12.98 22.86
CA ASN A 74 3.60 13.65 22.42
C ASN A 74 2.43 12.68 22.31
N CYS A 75 2.64 11.48 21.75
CA CYS A 75 1.61 10.44 21.66
C CYS A 75 1.13 10.00 23.05
N GLN A 76 2.06 9.77 23.99
CA GLN A 76 1.70 9.42 25.36
C GLN A 76 0.96 10.57 26.07
N SER A 77 1.42 11.82 25.89
CA SER A 77 0.79 13.00 26.48
C SER A 77 -0.60 13.30 25.91
N LEU A 78 -0.86 12.95 24.64
CA LEU A 78 -2.16 13.02 24.00
C LEU A 78 -3.12 11.95 24.56
N LEU A 79 -2.67 10.71 24.72
CA LEU A 79 -3.48 9.64 25.29
C LEU A 79 -3.72 9.78 26.81
N ASN A 80 -2.83 10.48 27.52
CA ASN A 80 -3.04 10.84 28.93
C ASN A 80 -3.96 12.06 29.12
N SER A 81 -4.36 12.73 28.03
CA SER A 81 -5.29 13.86 28.07
C SER A 81 -6.75 13.38 28.07
N ALA A 82 -7.67 14.27 28.44
CA ALA A 82 -9.11 14.03 28.29
C ALA A 82 -9.62 14.06 26.84
N VAL A 83 -8.74 14.34 25.86
CA VAL A 83 -9.08 14.46 24.44
C VAL A 83 -8.48 13.28 23.68
N HIS A 84 -9.33 12.32 23.34
CA HIS A 84 -8.97 11.20 22.48
C HIS A 84 -9.41 11.50 21.04
N PRO A 85 -8.49 11.60 20.07
CA PRO A 85 -8.86 11.80 18.67
C PRO A 85 -9.80 10.71 18.16
N ASN A 86 -10.81 11.13 17.42
CA ASN A 86 -11.56 10.29 16.50
C ASN A 86 -11.99 11.20 15.36
N ARG A 87 -11.08 11.36 14.39
CA ARG A 87 -11.21 12.30 13.28
C ARG A 87 -11.06 11.59 11.96
N ARG A 88 -11.83 12.03 10.98
CA ARG A 88 -11.63 11.77 9.56
C ARG A 88 -11.81 13.07 8.80
N ILE A 89 -10.79 13.50 8.08
CA ILE A 89 -10.78 14.75 7.32
C ILE A 89 -10.26 14.48 5.90
N LEU A 90 -10.62 15.35 4.97
CA LEU A 90 -9.91 15.48 3.69
C LEU A 90 -9.04 16.74 3.81
N LEU A 91 -7.72 16.58 3.70
CA LEU A 91 -6.76 17.68 3.76
C LEU A 91 -6.23 17.96 2.35
N PRO A 92 -6.49 19.14 1.74
CA PRO A 92 -5.81 19.56 0.53
C PRO A 92 -4.29 19.63 0.77
N THR A 93 -3.47 19.20 -0.18
CA THR A 93 -2.01 19.19 -0.02
C THR A 93 -1.44 20.58 0.23
N THR A 94 -2.04 21.60 -0.38
CA THR A 94 -1.78 23.03 -0.17
C THR A 94 -2.03 23.54 1.27
N LYS A 95 -2.49 22.68 2.19
CA LYS A 95 -2.75 23.00 3.60
C LYS A 95 -2.09 22.03 4.57
N ILE A 96 -1.14 21.20 4.12
CA ILE A 96 -0.43 20.25 4.99
C ILE A 96 0.28 20.98 6.13
N ASP A 97 0.99 22.07 5.85
CA ASP A 97 1.63 22.97 6.82
C ASP A 97 0.66 23.54 7.88
N ARG A 98 -0.63 23.60 7.56
CA ARG A 98 -1.72 24.12 8.41
C ARG A 98 -2.59 23.02 9.03
N LEU A 99 -2.10 21.77 9.08
CA LEU A 99 -2.80 20.62 9.69
C LEU A 99 -3.45 20.94 11.06
N ALA A 100 -2.73 21.64 11.94
CA ALA A 100 -3.19 21.99 13.28
C ALA A 100 -4.36 23.01 13.31
N GLU A 101 -4.72 23.64 12.18
CA GLU A 101 -5.96 24.42 12.06
C GLU A 101 -7.18 23.52 11.86
N VAL A 102 -7.00 22.38 11.17
CA VAL A 102 -8.06 21.39 10.86
C VAL A 102 -8.17 20.33 11.96
N LEU A 103 -7.06 19.99 12.61
CA LEU A 103 -6.95 19.11 13.78
C LEU A 103 -6.43 19.89 14.99
N PRO A 104 -7.24 20.78 15.60
CA PRO A 104 -6.81 21.64 16.71
C PRO A 104 -6.34 20.87 17.95
N GLU A 105 -6.74 19.60 18.13
CA GLU A 105 -6.20 18.71 19.15
C GLU A 105 -4.69 18.44 19.01
N LEU A 106 -4.08 18.66 17.83
CA LEU A 106 -2.63 18.49 17.63
C LEU A 106 -1.81 19.74 18.03
N LYS A 107 -2.45 20.90 18.29
CA LYS A 107 -1.75 22.14 18.67
C LYS A 107 -0.82 22.01 19.89
N PRO A 108 -1.18 21.27 20.97
CA PRO A 108 -0.27 21.05 22.10
C PRO A 108 0.87 20.06 21.80
N TYR A 109 0.84 19.39 20.65
CA TYR A 109 1.68 18.22 20.35
C TYR A 109 2.51 18.42 19.05
N PRO A 110 3.39 19.44 19.00
CA PRO A 110 3.99 19.92 17.76
C PRO A 110 4.82 18.87 17.01
N HIS A 111 5.55 17.98 17.70
CA HIS A 111 6.34 16.95 17.03
C HIS A 111 5.47 15.86 16.38
N LEU A 112 4.34 15.49 17.01
CA LEU A 112 3.36 14.58 16.41
C LEU A 112 2.65 15.26 15.22
N CYS A 113 2.33 16.55 15.33
CA CYS A 113 1.81 17.33 14.20
C CYS A 113 2.79 17.30 13.02
N ALA A 114 4.05 17.65 13.25
CA ALA A 114 5.11 17.67 12.24
C ALA A 114 5.33 16.30 11.58
N ASP A 115 5.25 15.20 12.33
CA ASP A 115 5.37 13.85 11.76
C ASP A 115 4.18 13.48 10.88
N ILE A 116 2.95 13.78 11.30
CA ILE A 116 1.75 13.58 10.47
C ILE A 116 1.83 14.42 9.19
N GLN A 117 2.37 15.65 9.28
CA GLN A 117 2.58 16.54 8.13
C GLN A 117 3.61 15.96 7.16
N LEU A 118 4.77 15.51 7.66
CA LEU A 118 5.81 14.86 6.87
C LEU A 118 5.27 13.61 6.15
N LEU A 119 4.56 12.74 6.86
CA LEU A 119 3.98 11.54 6.25
C LEU A 119 2.92 11.90 5.20
N ALA A 120 2.12 12.95 5.42
CA ALA A 120 1.10 13.39 4.46
C ALA A 120 1.74 13.97 3.20
N ASP A 121 2.82 14.74 3.35
CA ASP A 121 3.63 15.27 2.26
C ASP A 121 4.23 14.13 1.43
N MET A 122 4.97 13.22 2.07
CA MET A 122 5.54 12.01 1.46
C MET A 122 4.49 11.18 0.71
N PHE A 123 3.33 10.92 1.33
CA PHE A 123 2.25 10.13 0.72
C PHE A 123 1.63 10.85 -0.48
N SER A 124 1.42 12.16 -0.39
CA SER A 124 0.86 12.94 -1.48
C SER A 124 1.81 13.09 -2.66
N TYR A 125 3.11 13.24 -2.40
CA TYR A 125 4.15 13.29 -3.43
C TYR A 125 4.30 11.92 -4.13
N LEU A 126 4.34 10.83 -3.36
CA LEU A 126 4.50 9.48 -3.90
C LEU A 126 3.37 9.06 -4.84
N PHE A 127 2.15 9.56 -4.62
CA PHE A 127 0.95 9.20 -5.39
C PHE A 127 0.32 10.36 -6.18
N GLU A 128 1.04 11.48 -6.34
CA GLU A 128 0.61 12.68 -7.08
C GLU A 128 -0.80 13.20 -6.69
N LEU A 129 -1.12 13.20 -5.39
CA LEU A 129 -2.47 13.52 -4.89
C LEU A 129 -2.68 15.04 -4.71
N SER A 130 -3.90 15.54 -4.99
CA SER A 130 -4.30 16.90 -4.61
C SER A 130 -4.84 17.01 -3.17
N GLY A 131 -5.15 15.87 -2.53
CA GLY A 131 -5.56 15.83 -1.13
C GLY A 131 -5.35 14.46 -0.48
N VAL A 132 -5.29 14.45 0.85
CA VAL A 132 -5.06 13.24 1.65
C VAL A 132 -6.26 13.03 2.57
N GLY A 133 -6.85 11.82 2.51
CA GLY A 133 -7.91 11.41 3.43
C GLY A 133 -7.32 10.95 4.76
N ILE A 134 -7.17 11.86 5.72
CA ILE A 134 -6.55 11.57 7.02
C ILE A 134 -7.59 11.04 8.01
N ARG A 135 -7.28 9.91 8.66
CA ARG A 135 -7.94 9.48 9.90
C ARG A 135 -6.91 9.37 11.02
N LEU A 136 -7.20 10.05 12.14
CA LEU A 136 -6.45 9.95 13.40
C LEU A 136 -7.43 9.48 14.48
N THR A 137 -7.16 8.34 15.11
CA THR A 137 -8.09 7.71 16.04
C THR A 137 -7.38 7.05 17.23
N THR A 138 -7.90 7.27 18.42
CA THR A 138 -7.60 6.48 19.62
C THR A 138 -8.56 5.30 19.68
N LEU A 139 -8.03 4.11 19.97
CA LEU A 139 -8.79 2.86 20.03
C LEU A 139 -8.56 2.16 21.37
N SER A 140 -9.65 1.81 22.06
CA SER A 140 -9.67 0.94 23.24
C SER A 140 -10.14 -0.49 22.90
N GLY A 141 -10.12 -0.84 21.61
CA GLY A 141 -10.62 -2.11 21.07
C GLY A 141 -10.39 -2.17 19.55
N ALA A 142 -10.55 -3.35 18.94
CA ALA A 142 -10.33 -3.54 17.52
C ALA A 142 -11.42 -2.86 16.66
N MET A 143 -11.04 -1.94 15.75
CA MET A 143 -12.00 -1.32 14.82
C MET A 143 -12.51 -2.34 13.77
N CYS A 144 -11.60 -3.16 13.26
CA CYS A 144 -11.88 -4.20 12.26
C CYS A 144 -11.19 -5.50 12.73
N PRO A 145 -11.78 -6.27 13.66
CA PRO A 145 -11.18 -7.48 14.25
C PRO A 145 -11.11 -8.68 13.28
N LYS A 146 -11.79 -8.60 12.14
CA LYS A 146 -11.81 -9.65 11.12
C LYS A 146 -10.75 -9.35 10.07
N PHE A 147 -10.08 -10.40 9.57
CA PHE A 147 -9.25 -10.29 8.38
C PHE A 147 -10.12 -9.87 7.18
N HIS A 148 -9.66 -8.85 6.47
CA HIS A 148 -10.34 -8.28 5.31
C HIS A 148 -9.32 -7.68 4.35
N VAL A 149 -9.79 -7.34 3.15
CA VAL A 149 -9.06 -6.53 2.17
C VAL A 149 -9.74 -5.15 2.09
N ASP A 150 -8.95 -4.10 1.89
CA ASP A 150 -9.49 -2.76 1.66
C ASP A 150 -9.88 -2.56 0.20
N ARG A 151 -11.00 -1.86 -0.04
CA ARG A 151 -11.40 -1.37 -1.36
C ARG A 151 -10.95 0.07 -1.56
N VAL A 152 -9.63 0.27 -1.55
CA VAL A 152 -8.92 1.52 -1.85
C VAL A 152 -7.75 1.23 -2.81
N PRO A 153 -7.14 2.24 -3.45
CA PRO A 153 -5.92 2.02 -4.23
C PRO A 153 -4.74 1.66 -3.33
N CYS A 154 -4.30 2.60 -2.48
CA CYS A 154 -3.34 2.35 -1.43
C CYS A 154 -3.74 3.07 -0.13
N ARG A 155 -3.39 2.47 1.01
CA ARG A 155 -3.54 3.06 2.34
C ARG A 155 -2.18 3.13 3.02
N LEU A 156 -1.82 4.30 3.55
CA LEU A 156 -0.77 4.42 4.55
C LEU A 156 -1.35 4.10 5.92
N ILE A 157 -0.62 3.35 6.74
CA ILE A 157 -0.97 3.06 8.12
C ILE A 157 0.25 3.18 9.04
N THR A 158 0.07 3.80 10.21
CA THR A 158 1.05 3.74 11.30
C THR A 158 0.34 3.72 12.66
N THR A 159 0.79 2.83 13.54
CA THR A 159 0.42 2.87 14.97
C THR A 159 1.49 3.67 15.70
N TYR A 160 1.14 4.83 16.23
CA TYR A 160 2.05 5.66 17.03
C TYR A 160 2.26 5.14 18.45
N LEU A 161 1.24 4.47 19.01
CA LEU A 161 1.29 3.89 20.35
C LEU A 161 0.36 2.67 20.39
N GLY A 162 0.81 1.58 21.02
CA GLY A 162 0.07 0.34 21.16
C GLY A 162 0.39 -0.69 20.06
N THR A 163 -0.39 -1.77 20.00
CA THR A 163 -0.16 -2.88 19.07
C THR A 163 -0.40 -2.49 17.60
N GLY A 164 0.42 -3.02 16.69
CA GLY A 164 0.38 -2.73 15.26
C GLY A 164 -0.67 -3.53 14.49
N THR A 165 -1.04 -3.03 13.31
CA THR A 165 -1.92 -3.75 12.37
C THR A 165 -1.36 -5.14 12.06
N GLU A 166 -2.25 -6.12 12.00
CA GLU A 166 -1.92 -7.52 11.72
C GLU A 166 -2.20 -7.85 10.25
N TRP A 167 -1.34 -8.64 9.60
CA TRP A 167 -1.55 -9.10 8.23
C TRP A 167 -1.14 -10.56 8.01
N LEU A 168 -1.68 -11.16 6.96
CA LEU A 168 -1.32 -12.51 6.50
C LEU A 168 -0.42 -12.42 5.26
N THR A 169 0.57 -13.31 5.17
CA THR A 169 1.38 -13.53 3.96
C THR A 169 0.66 -14.47 2.99
N PRO A 170 0.85 -14.36 1.66
CA PRO A 170 0.23 -15.29 0.71
C PRO A 170 0.55 -16.76 1.02
N ASP A 171 1.81 -17.05 1.38
CA ASP A 171 2.29 -18.40 1.67
C ASP A 171 1.64 -19.04 2.92
N SER A 172 0.98 -18.23 3.77
CA SER A 172 0.26 -18.69 4.96
C SER A 172 -1.25 -18.87 4.74
N ILE A 173 -1.71 -18.78 3.49
CA ILE A 173 -3.13 -18.87 3.09
C ILE A 173 -3.28 -19.88 1.94
N ASP A 174 -4.20 -20.82 2.06
CA ASP A 174 -4.69 -21.60 0.92
C ASP A 174 -5.85 -20.85 0.23
N PRO A 175 -5.68 -20.36 -1.02
CA PRO A 175 -6.72 -19.60 -1.73
C PRO A 175 -8.01 -20.40 -1.98
N HIS A 176 -7.98 -21.74 -1.92
CA HIS A 176 -9.16 -22.58 -2.07
C HIS A 176 -10.01 -22.69 -0.80
N THR A 177 -9.45 -22.34 0.37
CA THR A 177 -10.16 -22.39 1.67
C THR A 177 -10.38 -21.02 2.30
N LEU A 178 -9.79 -19.96 1.74
CA LEU A 178 -9.95 -18.59 2.24
C LEU A 178 -11.40 -18.10 2.10
N ASP A 179 -12.11 -18.00 3.23
CA ASP A 179 -13.37 -17.25 3.31
C ASP A 179 -13.29 -16.14 4.36
N LEU A 180 -12.98 -14.93 3.89
CA LEU A 180 -12.95 -13.71 4.69
C LEU A 180 -14.32 -13.36 5.30
N LYS A 181 -15.43 -13.90 4.78
CA LYS A 181 -16.78 -13.72 5.36
C LYS A 181 -17.03 -14.67 6.54
N ALA A 182 -16.42 -15.84 6.55
CA ALA A 182 -16.62 -16.88 7.56
C ALA A 182 -16.03 -16.57 8.95
N ASN A 183 -15.28 -15.46 9.10
CA ASN A 183 -14.49 -15.18 10.32
C ASN A 183 -13.50 -16.31 10.64
N GLN A 184 -12.84 -16.81 9.60
CA GLN A 184 -11.84 -17.87 9.68
C GLN A 184 -10.73 -17.53 10.69
N GLU A 185 -10.41 -18.50 11.55
CA GLU A 185 -9.24 -18.41 12.43
C GLU A 185 -7.98 -18.85 11.68
N PHE A 186 -6.88 -18.16 11.93
CA PHE A 186 -5.57 -18.45 11.35
C PHE A 186 -4.58 -18.77 12.48
N PRO A 187 -3.64 -19.73 12.28
CA PRO A 187 -2.58 -19.99 13.26
C PRO A 187 -1.79 -18.71 13.55
N SER A 188 -1.36 -18.52 14.80
CA SER A 188 -0.55 -17.34 15.18
C SER A 188 0.76 -17.23 14.37
N THR A 189 1.34 -18.35 13.96
CA THR A 189 2.52 -18.42 13.08
C THR A 189 2.28 -17.87 11.66
N SER A 190 1.02 -17.73 11.25
CA SER A 190 0.61 -17.16 9.96
C SER A 190 0.38 -15.64 10.01
N ILE A 191 0.36 -15.06 11.22
CA ILE A 191 -0.03 -13.68 11.48
C ILE A 191 1.22 -12.84 11.76
N ASN A 192 1.41 -11.82 10.94
CA ASN A 192 2.48 -10.85 11.07
C ASN A 192 1.94 -9.58 11.74
N HIS A 193 2.79 -8.85 12.47
CA HIS A 193 2.41 -7.65 13.23
C HIS A 193 3.29 -6.48 12.85
N LEU A 194 2.72 -5.29 12.67
CA LEU A 194 3.52 -4.07 12.49
C LEU A 194 4.17 -3.68 13.81
N ALA A 195 5.45 -3.31 13.79
CA ALA A 195 6.06 -2.69 14.95
C ALA A 195 5.45 -1.29 15.18
N CYS A 196 5.32 -0.90 16.45
CA CYS A 196 4.90 0.45 16.81
C CYS A 196 5.88 1.49 16.23
N GLY A 197 5.36 2.57 15.66
CA GLY A 197 6.13 3.60 14.96
C GLY A 197 6.41 3.33 13.48
N SER A 198 6.35 2.06 13.03
CA SER A 198 6.53 1.71 11.60
C SER A 198 5.45 2.36 10.73
N VAL A 199 5.84 2.70 9.51
CA VAL A 199 4.93 3.25 8.48
C VAL A 199 4.82 2.21 7.38
N ALA A 200 3.61 1.81 7.03
CA ALA A 200 3.37 0.85 5.97
C ALA A 200 2.40 1.38 4.91
N LEU A 201 2.70 1.08 3.65
CA LEU A 201 1.79 1.23 2.52
C LEU A 201 1.19 -0.14 2.20
N LEU A 202 -0.13 -0.20 2.08
CA LEU A 202 -0.90 -1.41 1.82
C LEU A 202 -1.67 -1.22 0.50
N LYS A 203 -1.52 -2.12 -0.47
CA LYS A 203 -2.39 -2.15 -1.66
C LYS A 203 -3.76 -2.71 -1.31
N GLY A 204 -4.80 -2.02 -1.74
CA GLY A 204 -6.17 -2.55 -1.73
C GLY A 204 -6.55 -3.17 -3.08
N GLU A 205 -7.83 -3.49 -3.23
CA GLU A 205 -8.41 -4.04 -4.46
C GLU A 205 -8.65 -3.00 -5.58
N LEU A 206 -8.50 -1.70 -5.31
CA LEU A 206 -8.63 -0.65 -6.34
C LEU A 206 -7.26 -0.14 -6.84
N TRP A 207 -6.18 -0.84 -6.51
CA TRP A 207 -4.90 -0.66 -7.19
C TRP A 207 -4.98 -1.36 -8.55
N GLU A 208 -4.55 -0.69 -9.61
CA GLU A 208 -4.59 -1.21 -10.98
C GLU A 208 -3.83 -2.54 -11.11
N GLY A 209 -4.53 -3.62 -11.48
CA GLY A 209 -3.96 -4.97 -11.56
C GLY A 209 -3.84 -5.71 -10.22
N ASN A 210 -4.54 -5.25 -9.18
CA ASN A 210 -4.59 -5.87 -7.86
C ASN A 210 -6.00 -6.35 -7.44
N GLU A 211 -6.92 -6.46 -8.39
CA GLU A 211 -8.29 -6.92 -8.18
C GLU A 211 -8.31 -8.36 -7.62
N GLY A 212 -8.91 -8.56 -6.44
CA GLY A 212 -8.88 -9.83 -5.72
C GLY A 212 -7.55 -10.17 -5.05
N PHE A 213 -6.56 -9.26 -5.10
CA PHE A 213 -5.22 -9.41 -4.52
C PHE A 213 -4.89 -8.34 -3.47
N GLY A 214 -5.88 -7.61 -2.94
CA GLY A 214 -5.66 -6.65 -1.85
C GLY A 214 -5.02 -7.30 -0.60
N LEU A 215 -4.25 -6.54 0.18
CA LEU A 215 -3.59 -7.10 1.37
C LEU A 215 -4.61 -7.50 2.44
N ILE A 216 -4.56 -8.78 2.84
CA ILE A 216 -5.41 -9.33 3.90
C ILE A 216 -4.84 -8.93 5.27
N HIS A 217 -5.57 -8.06 5.97
CA HIS A 217 -5.13 -7.47 7.22
C HIS A 217 -6.30 -7.26 8.20
N ARG A 218 -5.99 -6.93 9.46
CA ARG A 218 -6.97 -6.60 10.50
C ARG A 218 -6.42 -5.65 11.54
N SER A 219 -7.32 -5.02 12.29
CA SER A 219 -6.94 -4.39 13.56
C SER A 219 -6.71 -5.49 14.59
N PRO A 220 -5.57 -5.53 15.29
CA PRO A 220 -5.39 -6.39 16.46
C PRO A 220 -6.44 -6.06 17.54
N SER A 221 -6.65 -7.02 18.44
CA SER A 221 -7.28 -6.76 19.74
C SER A 221 -6.43 -5.79 20.56
N VAL A 222 -7.08 -4.98 21.39
CA VAL A 222 -6.42 -4.10 22.37
C VAL A 222 -6.70 -4.69 23.74
N ASP A 223 -5.65 -4.89 24.54
CA ASP A 223 -5.79 -5.46 25.87
C ASP A 223 -6.62 -4.55 26.80
N PRO A 224 -7.39 -5.10 27.76
CA PRO A 224 -8.16 -4.30 28.71
C PRO A 224 -7.33 -3.24 29.42
N GLY A 225 -7.75 -1.98 29.32
CA GLY A 225 -7.04 -0.83 29.91
C GLY A 225 -5.90 -0.26 29.06
N GLN A 226 -5.56 -0.86 27.92
CA GLN A 226 -4.63 -0.29 26.95
C GLN A 226 -5.35 0.62 25.94
N LEU A 227 -4.59 1.54 25.34
CA LEU A 227 -5.04 2.40 24.25
C LEU A 227 -4.08 2.27 23.07
N ARG A 228 -4.62 2.39 21.85
CA ARG A 228 -3.86 2.42 20.60
C ARG A 228 -4.10 3.73 19.87
N LEU A 229 -3.05 4.45 19.48
CA LEU A 229 -3.14 5.65 18.64
C LEU A 229 -2.81 5.27 17.19
N LEU A 230 -3.80 5.34 16.31
CA LEU A 230 -3.72 4.92 14.91
C LEU A 230 -3.89 6.11 13.97
N LEU A 231 -2.99 6.20 12.99
CA LEU A 231 -3.10 7.07 11.83
C LEU A 231 -3.28 6.22 10.56
N THR A 232 -4.20 6.62 9.69
CA THR A 232 -4.29 6.10 8.31
C THR A 232 -4.47 7.23 7.31
N PHE A 233 -3.87 7.10 6.13
CA PHE A 233 -4.18 7.93 4.97
C PHE A 233 -4.80 7.10 3.86
N ASP A 234 -5.89 7.60 3.30
CA ASP A 234 -6.49 7.15 2.05
C ASP A 234 -6.24 8.20 0.94
N PHE A 235 -6.32 7.78 -0.32
CA PHE A 235 -6.30 8.70 -1.46
C PHE A 235 -7.45 9.72 -1.35
N GLY A 236 -7.13 11.00 -1.57
CA GLY A 236 -8.10 12.08 -1.58
C GLY A 236 -8.00 12.89 -2.88
N SER A 237 -9.12 13.49 -3.26
CA SER A 237 -9.16 14.51 -4.31
C SER A 237 -9.77 15.76 -3.70
N ALA A 238 -8.97 16.79 -3.53
CA ALA A 238 -9.46 18.14 -3.24
C ALA A 238 -9.51 18.93 -4.55
N ASN A 239 -10.61 19.63 -4.78
CA ASN A 239 -10.61 20.73 -5.74
C ASN A 239 -9.92 21.93 -5.08
N GLU A 240 -9.12 22.68 -5.86
CA GLU A 240 -8.47 23.91 -5.42
C GLU A 240 -9.47 25.04 -5.11
#